data_AF-A0A264YA24-F1
#
_entry.id   AF-A0A264YA24-F1
#
_cell.length_a   1.000
_cell.length_b   1.000
_cell.length_c   1.000
_cell.angle_alpha   90.00
_cell.angle_beta   90.00
_cell.angle_gamma   90.00
#
_symmetry.space_group_name_H-M   'P 1'
#
loop_
_entity.id
_entity.type
_entity.pdbx_description
1 polymer ?
#
loop_
_entity_poly.entity_id
_entity_poly.type
_entity_poly.pdbx_seq_one_letter_code
_entity_poly.pdbx_strand_id
1 'polypeptide(L)' 'MDTKRTIEKIRQAFENGTVTAVEFCSDGSCVDFNYTDPTGDHGLPCRMASTLKPAEAMEALKGFRLKEHEINKCF' A
#
# COMPACT_ATOMS: atom_id res chain seq x y z
N MET A 1 -15.89 -2.19 -2.26
CA MET A 1 -14.71 -3.08 -2.30
C MET A 1 -14.63 -3.81 -0.97
N ASP A 2 -14.29 -5.08 -0.98
CA ASP A 2 -14.09 -5.85 0.25
C ASP A 2 -12.79 -5.40 0.92
N THR A 3 -12.87 -4.81 2.11
CA THR A 3 -11.71 -4.29 2.86
C THR A 3 -10.64 -5.37 3.07
N LYS A 4 -11.04 -6.63 3.32
CA LYS A 4 -10.07 -7.72 3.52
C LYS A 4 -9.27 -7.97 2.25
N ARG A 5 -9.94 -7.99 1.10
CA ARG A 5 -9.26 -8.12 -0.21
C ARG A 5 -8.30 -6.97 -0.46
N THR A 6 -8.67 -5.74 -0.11
CA THR A 6 -7.78 -4.58 -0.23
C THR A 6 -6.55 -4.72 0.67
N ILE A 7 -6.74 -5.13 1.93
CA ILE A 7 -5.64 -5.39 2.87
C ILE A 7 -4.70 -6.47 2.31
N GLU A 8 -5.24 -7.58 1.80
CA GLU A 8 -4.44 -8.65 1.21
C GLU A 8 -3.61 -8.17 0.02
N LYS A 9 -4.19 -7.36 -0.88
CA LYS A 9 -3.44 -6.77 -2.01
C LYS A 9 -2.31 -5.87 -1.55
N ILE A 10 -2.57 -5.01 -0.56
CA ILE A 10 -1.53 -4.13 0.01
C ILE A 10 -0.41 -4.97 0.63
N ARG A 11 -0.75 -6.03 1.38
CA ARG A 11 0.25 -6.94 1.96
C ARG A 11 1.09 -7.64 0.89
N GLN A 12 0.48 -8.15 -0.15
CA GLN A 12 1.19 -8.74 -1.29
C GLN A 12 2.12 -7.72 -1.97
N ALA A 13 1.69 -6.47 -2.11
CA ALA A 13 2.53 -5.40 -2.64
C ALA A 13 3.75 -5.12 -1.75
N PHE A 14 3.60 -5.16 -0.42
CA PHE A 14 4.73 -5.05 0.51
C PHE A 14 5.69 -6.24 0.40
N GLU A 15 5.17 -7.47 0.33
CA GLU A 15 5.98 -8.68 0.16
C GLU A 15 6.78 -8.67 -1.15
N ASN A 16 6.19 -8.13 -2.22
CA ASN A 16 6.82 -8.01 -3.53
C ASN A 16 7.70 -6.76 -3.68
N GLY A 17 7.72 -5.86 -2.69
CA GLY A 17 8.46 -4.60 -2.76
C GLY A 17 7.92 -3.62 -3.81
N THR A 18 6.64 -3.71 -4.19
CA THR A 18 6.03 -2.87 -5.23
C THR A 18 5.23 -1.68 -4.68
N VAL A 19 5.22 -1.50 -3.35
CA VAL A 19 4.71 -0.29 -2.70
C VAL A 19 5.66 0.87 -2.96
N THR A 20 5.11 1.94 -3.50
CA THR A 20 5.85 3.16 -3.88
C THR A 20 5.66 4.30 -2.91
N ALA A 21 4.48 4.40 -2.27
CA ALA A 21 4.21 5.40 -1.25
C ALA A 21 3.13 4.93 -0.27
N VAL A 22 3.25 5.42 0.96
CA VAL A 22 2.23 5.31 2.02
C VAL A 22 2.05 6.71 2.58
N GLU A 23 0.85 7.26 2.45
CA GLU A 23 0.56 8.65 2.79
C GLU A 23 -0.56 8.70 3.83
N PHE A 24 -0.34 9.44 4.91
CA PHE A 24 -1.39 9.69 5.90
C PHE A 24 -2.13 10.97 5.51
N CYS A 25 -3.45 10.90 5.44
CA CYS A 25 -4.30 12.07 5.22
C CYS A 25 -4.03 13.10 6.33
N SER A 26 -3.97 14.39 5.99
CA SER A 26 -3.55 15.45 6.92
C SER A 26 -4.46 15.60 8.14
N ASP A 27 -5.73 15.19 8.02
CA ASP A 27 -6.73 15.17 9.08
C ASP A 27 -6.72 13.86 9.91
N GLY A 28 -5.85 12.91 9.55
CA GLY A 28 -5.75 11.59 10.18
C GLY A 28 -6.90 10.63 9.85
N SER A 29 -7.77 10.96 8.90
CA SER A 29 -8.97 10.16 8.59
C SER A 29 -8.68 8.89 7.79
N CYS A 30 -7.56 8.89 7.04
CA CYS A 30 -7.21 7.81 6.12
C CYS A 30 -5.70 7.64 5.93
N VAL A 31 -5.35 6.49 5.34
CA VAL A 31 -4.01 6.17 4.85
C VAL A 31 -4.14 5.67 3.42
N ASP A 32 -3.41 6.29 2.50
CA ASP A 32 -3.35 5.94 1.09
C ASP A 32 -2.11 5.11 0.78
N PHE A 33 -2.32 4.01 0.06
CA PHE A 33 -1.27 3.11 -0.40
C PHE A 33 -1.18 3.16 -1.92
N ASN A 34 -0.01 3.55 -2.44
CA ASN A 34 0.29 3.54 -3.86
C ASN A 34 1.23 2.39 -4.18
N TYR A 35 0.82 1.47 -5.05
CA TYR A 35 1.59 0.28 -5.38
C TYR A 35 1.37 -0.17 -6.83
N THR A 36 2.28 -1.00 -7.34
CA THR A 36 2.07 -1.67 -8.63
C THR A 36 1.49 -3.07 -8.38
N ASP A 37 0.29 -3.33 -8.90
CA ASP A 37 -0.32 -4.66 -8.93
C ASP A 37 0.08 -5.32 -10.26
N PRO A 38 0.81 -6.45 -10.24
CA PRO A 38 1.30 -7.11 -11.46
C PRO A 38 0.18 -7.63 -12.37
N THR A 39 -1.04 -7.78 -11.84
CA THR A 39 -2.20 -8.33 -12.56
C THR A 39 -3.43 -7.43 -12.46
N GLY A 40 -3.22 -6.14 -12.17
CA GLY A 40 -4.27 -5.19 -11.84
C GLY A 40 -5.26 -4.94 -12.97
N ASP A 41 -4.80 -4.39 -14.10
CA ASP A 41 -5.66 -3.95 -15.19
C ASP A 41 -5.64 -4.95 -16.35
N HIS A 42 -6.77 -5.63 -16.59
CA HIS A 42 -6.89 -6.69 -17.60
C HIS A 42 -5.78 -7.77 -17.54
N GLY A 43 -5.20 -8.01 -16.36
CA GLY A 43 -4.09 -8.95 -16.16
C GLY A 43 -2.70 -8.39 -16.44
N LEU A 44 -2.57 -7.07 -16.64
CA LEU A 44 -1.31 -6.37 -16.83
C LEU A 44 -0.90 -5.58 -15.58
N PRO A 45 0.42 -5.31 -15.41
CA PRO A 45 0.90 -4.46 -14.34
C PRO A 45 0.25 -3.07 -14.40
N CYS A 46 -0.38 -2.67 -13.31
CA CYS A 46 -1.05 -1.39 -13.20
C CYS A 46 -0.71 -0.72 -11.88
N ARG A 47 -0.60 0.62 -11.90
CA ARG A 47 -0.48 1.42 -10.69
C ARG A 47 -1.85 1.51 -10.03
N MET A 48 -1.90 1.09 -8.78
CA MET A 48 -3.09 1.07 -7.96
C MET A 48 -2.92 2.05 -6.80
N ALA A 49 -4.01 2.71 -6.46
CA ALA A 49 -4.16 3.45 -5.22
C ALA A 49 -5.25 2.76 -4.37
N SER A 50 -5.02 2.61 -3.08
CA SER A 50 -6.00 2.06 -2.15
C SER A 50 -6.00 2.84 -0.85
N THR A 51 -7.17 3.32 -0.46
CA THR A 51 -7.38 4.08 0.77
C THR A 51 -7.95 3.16 1.84
N LEU A 52 -7.37 3.20 3.04
CA LEU A 52 -7.87 2.50 4.22
C LEU A 52 -8.06 3.45 5.39
N LYS A 53 -8.95 3.10 6.32
CA LYS A 53 -8.98 3.77 7.62
C LYS A 53 -7.71 3.43 8.40
N PRO A 54 -7.27 4.30 9.34
CA PRO A 54 -6.04 4.08 10.10
C PRO A 54 -5.95 2.70 10.75
N ALA A 55 -7.03 2.22 11.38
CA ALA A 55 -7.03 0.90 12.02
C ALA A 55 -6.81 -0.27 11.03
N GLU A 56 -7.41 -0.18 9.84
CA GLU A 56 -7.27 -1.18 8.78
C GLU A 56 -5.87 -1.11 8.13
N ALA A 57 -5.36 0.10 7.96
CA ALA A 57 -4.00 0.35 7.49
C ALA A 57 -2.96 -0.27 8.43
N MET A 58 -3.17 -0.17 9.75
CA MET A 58 -2.30 -0.82 10.75
C MET A 58 -2.32 -2.35 10.63
N GLU A 59 -3.48 -2.95 10.36
CA GLU A 59 -3.55 -4.39 10.10
C GLU A 59 -2.82 -4.79 8.80
N ALA A 60 -2.92 -3.97 7.75
CA ALA A 60 -2.18 -4.18 6.51
C ALA A 60 -0.65 -4.10 6.73
N LEU A 61 -0.20 -3.13 7.53
CA LEU A 61 1.21 -2.89 7.85
C LEU A 61 1.80 -3.85 8.88
N LYS A 62 0.97 -4.63 9.59
CA LYS A 62 1.41 -5.53 10.65
C LYS A 62 2.46 -6.52 10.15
N GLY A 63 3.64 -6.48 10.79
CA GLY A 63 4.79 -7.32 10.44
C GLY A 63 5.76 -6.69 9.43
N PHE A 64 5.41 -5.56 8.81
CA PHE A 64 6.30 -4.80 7.95
C PHE A 64 6.91 -3.62 8.71
N ARG A 65 8.13 -3.24 8.34
CA ARG A 65 8.82 -2.08 8.89
C ARG A 65 9.04 -1.06 7.79
N LEU A 66 8.32 0.06 7.84
CA LEU A 66 8.55 1.19 6.96
C LEU A 66 9.85 1.88 7.40
N LYS A 67 10.91 1.73 6.59
CA LYS A 67 12.17 2.41 6.82
C LYS A 67 12.38 3.44 5.73
N GLU A 68 11.86 4.65 5.95
CA GLU A 68 11.96 5.74 4.98
C GLU A 68 13.42 6.02 4.53
N HIS A 69 14.40 5.76 5.41
CA HIS A 69 15.83 5.93 5.15
C HIS A 69 16.49 4.78 4.36
N GLU A 70 15.81 3.64 4.19
CA GLU A 70 16.26 2.50 3.36
C GLU A 70 15.48 2.40 2.04
N ILE A 71 14.37 3.13 1.91
CA ILE A 71 13.69 3.29 0.62
C ILE A 71 14.55 4.25 -0.19
N ASN A 72 15.25 3.73 -1.20
CA ASN A 72 16.05 4.53 -2.13
C ASN A 72 15.21 5.69 -2.67
N LYS A 73 15.41 6.90 -2.12
CA LYS A 73 14.98 8.13 -2.76
C LYS A 73 15.90 8.29 -3.97
N CYS A 74 15.44 7.92 -5.16
CA CYS A 74 16.10 8.33 -6.38
C CYS A 74 16.09 9.87 -6.39
N PHE A 75 17.27 10.47 -6.23
CA PHE A 75 17.51 11.90 -6.41
C PHE A 75 17.65 12.23 -7.90
#